data_AF-A0A7W1RZS6-F1
#
_entry.id   AF-A0A7W1RZS6-F1
#
_cell.length_a   1.000
_cell.length_b   1.000
_cell.length_c   1.000
_cell.angle_alpha   90.00
_cell.angle_beta   90.00
_cell.angle_gamma   90.00
#
_symmetry.space_group_name_H-M   'P 1'
#
loop_
_entity.id
_entity.type
_entity.pdbx_description
1 polymer ?
#
loop_
_entity_poly.entity_id
_entity_poly.type
_entity_poly.pdbx_seq_one_letter_code
_entity_poly.pdbx_strand_id
1 'polypeptide(L)'
;MPSVAIVGASPKPDRPSHQAVVGYQARGWTVWPVNPAGQDVAGLAAVKTLADLPGRPDIVTMYVNPQTGAAMLDQIVACAPRRCG
;
A
#
# COMPACT_ATOMS: atom_id res chain seq x y z
N MET A 1 1.11 16.53 4.41
CA MET A 1 0.66 15.96 3.13
C MET A 1 -0.20 14.74 3.37
N PRO A 2 -1.14 14.40 2.48
CA PRO A 2 -1.90 13.16 2.56
C PRO A 2 -1.00 11.94 2.30
N SER A 3 -1.34 10.82 2.94
CA SER A 3 -0.61 9.57 2.91
C SER A 3 -1.46 8.40 2.39
N VAL A 4 -0.82 7.49 1.66
CA VAL A 4 -1.48 6.30 1.12
C VAL A 4 -0.64 5.05 1.37
N ALA A 5 -1.27 4.01 1.88
CA ALA A 5 -0.72 2.66 1.92
C ALA A 5 -1.24 1.86 0.73
N ILE A 6 -0.35 1.21 -0.01
CA ILE A 6 -0.68 0.44 -1.22
C ILE A 6 -0.40 -1.03 -0.94
N VAL A 7 -1.45 -1.79 -0.67
CA VAL A 7 -1.40 -3.21 -0.32
C VAL A 7 -1.34 -4.06 -1.57
N GLY A 8 -0.38 -4.98 -1.64
CA GLY A 8 -0.08 -5.73 -2.85
C GLY A 8 0.78 -4.93 -3.85
N ALA A 9 1.55 -3.96 -3.34
CA ALA A 9 2.51 -3.22 -4.15
C ALA A 9 3.52 -4.19 -4.79
N SER A 10 3.74 -4.06 -6.09
CA SER A 10 4.61 -4.94 -6.87
C SER A 10 5.79 -4.16 -7.45
N PRO A 11 7.02 -4.69 -7.43
CA PRO A 11 8.16 -4.06 -8.09
C PRO A 11 8.04 -4.03 -9.61
N LYS A 12 7.18 -4.87 -10.19
CA LYS A 12 7.02 -5.01 -11.65
C LYS A 12 6.25 -3.82 -12.27
N PRO A 13 6.82 -3.08 -13.24
CA PRO A 13 6.21 -1.89 -13.81
C PRO A 13 4.88 -2.10 -14.54
N ASP A 14 4.64 -3.30 -15.08
CA ASP A 14 3.39 -3.66 -15.77
C ASP A 14 2.20 -3.82 -14.82
N ARG A 15 2.45 -3.88 -13.50
CA ARG A 15 1.39 -4.13 -12.52
C ARG A 15 0.66 -2.85 -12.14
N PRO A 16 -0.68 -2.88 -12.06
CA PRO A 16 -1.48 -1.72 -11.62
C PRO A 16 -1.03 -1.14 -10.27
N SER A 17 -0.60 -2.00 -9.33
CA SER A 17 -0.12 -1.56 -8.02
C SER A 17 1.21 -0.79 -8.08
N HIS A 18 2.08 -1.08 -9.06
CA HIS A 18 3.28 -0.29 -9.32
C HIS A 18 2.91 1.09 -9.87
N GLN A 19 2.00 1.13 -10.84
CA GLN A 19 1.51 2.38 -11.43
C GLN A 19 0.81 3.26 -10.40
N ALA A 20 0.10 2.66 -9.43
CA ALA A 20 -0.47 3.38 -8.32
C ALA A 20 0.59 4.07 -7.46
N VAL A 21 1.68 3.37 -7.11
CA VAL A 21 2.81 3.95 -6.35
C VAL A 21 3.37 5.17 -7.09
N VAL A 22 3.72 5.01 -8.36
CA VAL A 22 4.25 6.10 -9.20
C VAL A 22 3.25 7.27 -9.29
N GLY A 23 1.97 6.98 -9.52
CA GLY A 23 0.93 7.99 -9.66
C GLY A 23 0.71 8.82 -8.39
N TYR A 24 0.73 8.18 -7.21
CA TYR A 24 0.63 8.90 -5.94
C TYR A 24 1.91 9.68 -5.61
N GLN A 25 3.10 9.14 -5.91
CA GLN A 25 4.36 9.88 -5.77
C GLN A 25 4.37 11.14 -6.63
N ALA A 26 3.98 11.03 -7.91
CA ALA A 26 3.90 12.17 -8.83
C ALA A 26 2.91 13.25 -8.37
N ARG A 27 1.89 12.87 -7.59
CA ARG A 27 0.92 13.80 -6.98
C ARG A 27 1.43 14.40 -5.66
N GLY A 28 2.64 14.08 -5.21
CA GLY A 28 3.23 14.59 -3.97
C GLY A 28 2.69 13.94 -2.69
N TRP A 29 2.11 12.74 -2.78
CA TRP A 29 1.62 12.03 -1.60
C TRP A 29 2.78 11.32 -0.88
N THR A 30 2.62 11.11 0.42
CA THR A 30 3.46 10.16 1.16
C THR A 30 2.98 8.75 0.82
N VAL A 31 3.80 7.97 0.12
CA VAL A 31 3.41 6.63 -0.34
C VAL A 31 4.14 5.57 0.46
N TRP A 32 3.38 4.61 0.98
CA TRP A 32 3.92 3.44 1.68
C TRP A 32 3.53 2.16 0.94
N PRO A 33 4.46 1.55 0.19
CA PRO A 33 4.22 0.27 -0.45
C PRO A 33 4.17 -0.83 0.61
N VAL A 34 3.15 -1.69 0.53
CA VAL A 34 3.04 -2.89 1.36
C VAL A 34 3.12 -4.10 0.45
N ASN A 35 4.21 -4.83 0.61
CA ASN A 35 4.56 -6.03 -0.13
C ASN A 35 5.08 -7.08 0.86
N PRO A 36 4.41 -8.23 1.04
CA PRO A 36 4.87 -9.28 1.94
C PRO A 36 6.30 -9.78 1.65
N ALA A 37 6.75 -9.68 0.40
CA ALA A 37 8.11 -10.03 0.00
C ALA A 37 9.16 -8.96 0.41
N GLY A 38 8.72 -7.77 0.83
CA GLY A 38 9.58 -6.66 1.27
C GLY A 38 10.46 -6.07 0.17
N GLN A 39 10.09 -6.25 -1.10
CA GLN A 39 10.87 -5.73 -2.23
C GLN A 39 10.50 -4.27 -2.50
N ASP A 40 11.51 -3.44 -2.75
CA ASP A 40 11.33 -2.04 -3.14
C ASP A 40 10.42 -1.89 -4.35
N VAL A 41 9.54 -0.90 -4.31
CA VAL A 41 8.57 -0.62 -5.38
C VAL A 41 8.73 0.82 -5.83
N ALA A 42 9.02 1.01 -7.12
CA ALA A 42 9.22 2.33 -7.72
C ALA A 42 10.22 3.22 -6.95
N GLY A 43 11.29 2.62 -6.43
CA GLY A 43 12.32 3.32 -5.65
C GLY A 43 11.94 3.63 -4.20
N LEU A 44 10.81 3.12 -3.70
CA LEU A 44 10.41 3.20 -2.31
C LEU A 44 10.57 1.86 -1.61
N ALA A 45 11.11 1.88 -0.40
CA ALA A 45 11.17 0.71 0.46
C ALA A 45 9.75 0.22 0.80
N ALA A 46 9.49 -1.06 0.56
CA ALA A 46 8.22 -1.67 0.90
C ALA A 46 8.27 -2.32 2.27
N VAL A 47 7.21 -2.15 3.05
CA VAL A 47 7.02 -2.88 4.30
C VAL A 47 6.25 -4.17 4.07
N LYS A 48 6.37 -5.15 4.98
CA LYS A 48 5.73 -6.45 4.81
C LYS A 48 4.25 -6.41 5.15
N THR A 49 3.87 -5.63 6.16
CA THR A 49 2.50 -5.56 6.67
C THR A 49 2.07 -4.12 6.92
N LEU A 50 0.76 -3.89 7.07
CA LEU A 50 0.22 -2.58 7.46
C LEU A 50 0.65 -2.15 8.87
N ALA A 51 0.99 -3.10 9.74
CA ALA A 51 1.44 -2.81 11.11
C ALA A 51 2.87 -2.25 11.14
N ASP A 52 3.66 -2.50 10.10
CA ASP A 52 5.03 -2.01 9.97
C ASP A 52 5.09 -0.55 9.44
N LEU A 53 3.94 0.06 9.17
CA LEU A 53 3.88 1.43 8.67
C LEU A 53 4.37 2.42 9.75
N PRO A 54 5.10 3.48 9.36
CA PRO A 54 5.61 4.48 10.31
C PRO A 54 4.51 5.35 10.93
N GLY A 55 3.28 5.22 10.44
CA GLY A 55 2.13 5.95 10.94
C GLY A 55 0.83 5.46 10.30
N ARG A 56 -0.27 6.06 10.74
CA ARG A 56 -1.61 5.76 10.26
C ARG A 56 -1.87 6.41 8.89
N PRO A 57 -2.15 5.65 7.83
CA PRO A 57 -2.42 6.19 6.50
C PRO A 57 -3.77 6.90 6.42
N ASP A 58 -3.84 7.91 5.56
CA ASP A 58 -5.10 8.57 5.25
C ASP A 58 -5.98 7.69 4.36
N ILE A 59 -5.36 6.97 3.41
CA ILE A 59 -6.02 6.04 2.48
C ILE A 59 -5.27 4.72 2.44
N VAL A 60 -6.00 3.61 2.38
CA VAL A 60 -5.46 2.30 2.02
C VAL A 60 -6.08 1.90 0.69
N THR A 61 -5.25 1.47 -0.26
CA THR A 61 -5.69 0.88 -1.54
C THR A 61 -5.17 -0.54 -1.64
N MET A 62 -5.92 -1.43 -2.28
CA MET A 62 -5.61 -2.86 -2.33
C MET A 62 -5.61 -3.42 -3.75
N TYR A 63 -4.52 -4.10 -4.08
CA TYR A 63 -4.28 -4.76 -5.36
C TYR A 63 -3.94 -6.23 -5.14
N VAL A 64 -4.81 -6.92 -4.41
CA VAL A 64 -4.70 -8.34 -4.10
C VAL A 64 -5.90 -9.09 -4.67
N ASN A 65 -5.76 -10.41 -4.85
CA ASN A 65 -6.91 -11.21 -5.23
C ASN A 65 -7.96 -11.22 -4.09
N PRO A 66 -9.24 -11.51 -4.38
CA PRO A 66 -10.30 -11.46 -3.37
C PRO A 66 -10.06 -12.36 -2.16
N GLN A 67 -9.46 -13.53 -2.35
CA GLN A 67 -9.18 -14.49 -1.27
C GLN A 67 -8.15 -13.92 -0.29
N THR A 68 -7.10 -13.29 -0.79
CA THR A 68 -6.07 -12.60 0.01
C THR A 68 -6.63 -11.32 0.63
N GLY A 69 -7.50 -10.59 -0.09
CA GLY A 69 -8.16 -9.39 0.41
C GLY A 69 -9.00 -9.67 1.66
N ALA A 70 -9.75 -10.77 1.67
CA ALA A 70 -10.54 -11.19 2.84
C ALA A 70 -9.67 -11.45 4.08
N ALA A 71 -8.50 -12.09 3.90
CA ALA A 71 -7.56 -12.34 4.99
C ALA A 71 -6.85 -11.06 5.50
N MET A 72 -6.80 -10.00 4.69
CA MET A 72 -6.20 -8.72 5.07
C MET A 72 -7.20 -7.74 5.67
N LEU A 73 -8.51 -8.04 5.64
CA LEU A 73 -9.55 -7.16 6.16
C LEU A 73 -9.32 -6.82 7.63
N ASP A 74 -8.93 -7.80 8.44
CA ASP A 74 -8.61 -7.61 9.86
C ASP A 74 -7.42 -6.66 10.07
N GLN A 75 -6.41 -6.75 9.20
CA GLN A 75 -5.24 -5.86 9.25
C GLN A 75 -5.60 -4.42 8.87
N ILE A 76 -6.54 -4.25 7.95
CA ILE A 76 -7.00 -2.92 7.50
C ILE A 76 -7.86 -2.27 8.59
N VAL A 77 -8.75 -3.05 9.21
CA VAL A 77 -9.54 -2.60 10.37
C VAL A 77 -8.60 -2.20 11.51
N ALA A 78 -7.56 -2.98 11.79
CA ALA A 78 -6.57 -2.68 12.82
C ALA A 78 -5.71 -1.44 12.49
N CYS A 79 -5.35 -1.24 11.21
CA CYS A 79 -4.65 -0.04 10.74
C CYS A 79 -5.55 1.22 10.86
N ALA A 80 -6.87 1.01 10.83
CA ALA A 80 -7.92 2.00 11.00
C ALA A 80 -7.70 3.23 10.11
N PRO A 81 -7.57 3.17 8.78
CA PRO A 81 -7.23 4.36 7.98
C PRO A 81 -8.24 5.50 8.14
N ARG A 82 -7.84 6.75 7.83
CA ARG A 82 -8.78 7.90 7.93
C ARG A 82 -9.92 7.79 6.91
N ARG A 83 -9.68 7.12 5.78
CA ARG A 83 -10.65 6.79 4.72
C ARG A 83 -10.27 5.46 4.07
N CYS A 84 -11.26 4.63 3.74
CA CYS A 84 -11.07 3.41 2.94
C CYS A 84 -11.37 3.73 1.47
N GLY A 85 -10.57 3.22 0.52
CA GLY A 85 -10.70 3.50 -0.91
C GLY A 85 -10.45 2.27 -1.78
#